data_AF-A0A7W2MM23-F1
#
_entry.id   AF-A0A7W2MM23-F1
#
_cell.length_a   1.000
_cell.length_b   1.000
_cell.length_c   1.000
_cell.angle_alpha   90.00
_cell.angle_beta   90.00
_cell.angle_gamma   90.00
#
_symmetry.space_group_name_H-M   'P 1'
#
loop_
_entity.id
_entity.type
_entity.pdbx_description
1 polymer ?
#
loop_
_entity_poly.entity_id
_entity_poly.type
_entity_poly.pdbx_seq_one_letter_code
_entity_poly.pdbx_strand_id
1 'polypeptide(L)' 'MKMFVDPSVVFLHRDFIDFRKAINDLAALVEDKLNRNAYTGALFVFCNKAKDKLKILYWDKTELRFGKSA' A
#
# COMPACT_ATOMS: atom_id res chain seq x y z
N MET A 1 1.96 18.91 -10.40
CA MET A 1 1.36 17.63 -10.01
C MET A 1 2.15 17.04 -8.85
N LYS A 2 1.60 17.04 -7.62
CA LYS A 2 2.14 16.22 -6.53
C LYS A 2 1.55 14.81 -6.71
N MET A 3 2.27 13.95 -7.42
CA MET A 3 1.93 12.53 -7.55
C MET A 3 2.42 11.69 -6.38
N PHE A 4 3.20 12.29 -5.47
CA PHE A 4 3.80 11.59 -4.35
C PHE A 4 2.95 11.86 -3.12
N VAL A 5 2.19 10.83 -2.74
CA VAL A 5 1.91 10.56 -1.33
C VAL A 5 3.23 10.64 -0.58
N ASP A 6 3.22 11.29 0.58
CA ASP A 6 4.33 11.28 1.54
C ASP A 6 4.01 10.17 2.56
N PRO A 7 4.29 8.90 2.23
CA PRO A 7 3.93 7.82 3.11
C PRO A 7 4.81 7.89 4.35
N SER A 8 4.17 8.06 5.50
CA SER A 8 4.86 8.00 6.78
C SER A 8 5.67 6.70 6.97
N VAL A 9 5.24 5.59 6.36
CA VAL A 9 5.90 4.29 6.44
C VAL A 9 5.74 3.51 5.12
N VAL A 10 6.80 2.80 4.72
CA VAL A 10 6.82 1.87 3.58
C VAL A 10 7.23 0.47 4.04
N PHE A 11 6.42 -0.53 3.71
CA PHE A 11 6.68 -1.94 3.97
C PHE A 11 6.93 -2.70 2.68
N LEU A 12 7.96 -3.53 2.66
CA LEU A 12 8.26 -4.43 1.54
C LEU A 12 7.95 -5.87 1.94
N HIS A 13 7.05 -6.52 1.20
CA HIS A 13 6.87 -7.95 1.29
C HIS A 13 7.89 -8.66 0.38
N ARG A 14 8.78 -9.46 0.98
CA ARG A 14 9.96 -10.00 0.30
C ARG A 14 9.67 -11.23 -0.57
N ASP A 15 8.66 -12.01 -0.20
CA ASP A 15 8.25 -13.17 -0.97
C ASP A 15 7.49 -12.73 -2.23
N PHE A 16 7.55 -13.55 -3.28
CA PHE A 16 6.90 -13.20 -4.53
C PHE A 16 5.39 -13.34 -4.39
N ILE A 17 4.66 -12.38 -4.98
CA ILE A 17 3.20 -12.41 -5.03
C ILE A 17 2.74 -12.65 -6.46
N ASP A 18 1.67 -13.44 -6.61
CA ASP A 18 0.94 -13.51 -7.87
C ASP A 18 0.20 -12.18 -8.10
N PHE A 19 0.65 -11.40 -9.09
CA PHE A 19 0.08 -10.10 -9.38
C PHE A 19 -1.34 -10.15 -9.97
N ARG A 20 -1.86 -11.36 -10.27
CA ARG A 20 -3.27 -11.59 -10.60
C ARG A 20 -4.19 -11.43 -9.38
N LYS A 21 -3.65 -11.45 -8.16
CA LYS A 21 -4.42 -11.19 -6.93
C LYS A 21 -5.01 -9.78 -6.94
N ALA A 22 -6.28 -9.68 -6.53
CA ALA A 22 -7.02 -8.44 -6.44
C ALA A 22 -6.62 -7.63 -5.19
N ILE A 23 -7.16 -6.42 -5.04
CA ILE A 23 -6.84 -5.53 -3.91
C ILE A 23 -7.17 -6.19 -2.56
N ASN A 24 -8.33 -6.86 -2.45
CA ASN A 24 -8.76 -7.50 -1.20
C ASN A 24 -7.81 -8.63 -0.78
N ASP A 25 -7.31 -9.43 -1.74
CA ASP A 25 -6.32 -10.47 -1.45
C ASP A 25 -4.99 -9.89 -0.94
N LEU A 26 -4.58 -8.75 -1.50
CA LEU A 26 -3.35 -8.06 -1.07
C LEU A 26 -3.52 -7.47 0.34
N ALA A 27 -4.67 -6.89 0.63
CA ALA A 27 -4.98 -6.40 1.98
C ALA A 27 -4.96 -7.54 3.01
N ALA A 28 -5.63 -8.66 2.71
CA ALA A 28 -5.59 -9.85 3.57
C ALA A 28 -4.17 -10.38 3.76
N LEU A 29 -3.33 -10.35 2.73
CA LEU A 29 -1.93 -10.75 2.83
C LEU A 29 -1.12 -9.82 3.75
N VAL A 30 -1.38 -8.52 3.74
CA VAL A 30 -0.74 -7.58 4.67
C VAL A 30 -1.11 -7.91 6.11
N GLU A 31 -2.38 -8.19 6.38
CA GLU A 31 -2.83 -8.53 7.72
C GLU A 31 -2.27 -9.89 8.18
N ASP A 32 -2.28 -10.92 7.32
CA ASP A 32 -1.82 -12.27 7.66
C ASP A 32 -0.28 -12.41 7.71
N LYS A 33 0.43 -11.89 6.71
CA LYS A 33 1.88 -12.10 6.54
C LYS A 33 2.73 -11.01 7.16
N LEU A 34 2.28 -9.76 7.11
CA LEU A 34 3.03 -8.65 7.69
C LEU A 34 2.57 -8.33 9.12
N ASN A 35 1.41 -8.86 9.55
CA ASN A 35 0.78 -8.55 10.84
C ASN A 35 0.67 -7.02 11.04
N ARG A 36 0.15 -6.36 10.01
CA ARG A 36 -0.07 -4.91 9.92
C ARG A 36 -1.47 -4.62 9.42
N ASN A 37 -2.00 -3.46 9.80
CA ASN A 37 -3.28 -2.98 9.28
C ASN A 37 -3.10 -2.40 7.86
N ALA A 38 -3.75 -3.02 6.88
CA ALA A 38 -3.68 -2.65 5.46
C ALA A 38 -4.36 -1.31 5.12
N TYR A 39 -5.26 -0.83 5.99
CA TYR A 39 -6.07 0.38 5.81
C TYR A 39 -5.45 1.63 6.46
N THR A 40 -4.13 1.59 6.63
CA THR A 40 -3.34 2.72 7.14
C THR A 40 -2.78 3.51 5.97
N GLY A 41 -2.33 4.75 6.21
CA GLY A 41 -1.64 5.56 5.20
C GLY A 41 -0.22 5.08 4.87
N ALA A 42 0.10 3.81 5.15
CA ALA A 42 1.37 3.19 4.81
C ALA A 42 1.33 2.64 3.38
N LEU A 43 2.49 2.54 2.73
CA LEU A 43 2.63 1.82 1.47
C LEU A 43 3.06 0.38 1.71
N PHE A 44 2.37 -0.55 1.07
CA PHE A 44 2.76 -1.95 1.02
C PHE A 44 3.21 -2.30 -0.40
N VAL A 45 4.48 -2.64 -0.53
CA VAL A 45 5.14 -2.94 -1.80
C VAL A 45 5.30 -4.45 -1.95
N PHE A 46 4.90 -4.97 -3.10
CA PHE A 46 4.99 -6.37 -3.47
C PHE A 46 5.82 -6.53 -4.74
N CYS A 47 6.57 -7.62 -4.81
CA CYS A 47 7.37 -7.98 -5.97
C CYS A 47 6.78 -9.23 -6.64
N ASN A 48 6.87 -9.31 -7.97
CA ASN A 48 6.58 -10.55 -8.68
C ASN A 48 7.78 -11.52 -8.60
N LYS A 49 7.59 -12.75 -9.10
CA LYS A 49 8.62 -13.80 -9.04
C LYS A 49 9.94 -13.42 -9.71
N ALA A 50 9.89 -12.71 -10.84
CA ALA A 50 11.08 -12.25 -11.54
C ALA A 50 11.68 -10.95 -10.95
N LYS A 51 11.00 -10.32 -9.97
CA LYS A 51 11.38 -9.07 -9.32
C LYS A 51 11.59 -7.88 -10.28
N ASP A 52 11.02 -7.95 -11.47
CA ASP A 52 11.02 -6.90 -12.49
C ASP A 52 9.78 -6.01 -12.42
N LYS A 53 8.76 -6.43 -11.65
CA LYS A 53 7.51 -5.68 -11.47
C LYS A 53 7.22 -5.46 -9.99
N LEU A 54 6.78 -4.25 -9.69
CA LEU A 54 6.29 -3.85 -8.38
C LEU A 54 4.79 -3.61 -8.44
N LYS A 55 4.09 -4.02 -7.39
CA LYS A 55 2.69 -3.68 -7.13
C LYS A 55 2.64 -3.00 -5.78
N ILE A 56 1.93 -1.87 -5.71
CA ILE A 56 1.86 -1.06 -4.49
C ILE A 56 0.40 -1.01 -4.06
N LEU A 57 0.15 -1.36 -2.81
CA LEU A 57 -1.12 -1.14 -2.13
C LEU A 57 -0.96 0.07 -1.21
N TYR A 58 -1.84 1.05 -1.40
CA TYR A 58 -1.94 2.25 -0.58
C TYR A 58 -3.40 2.47 -0.23
N TRP A 59 -3.67 2.72 1.05
CA TRP A 59 -4.99 3.16 1.47
C TRP A 59 -4.94 4.65 1.76
N ASP A 60 -5.61 5.43 0.90
CA ASP A 60 -5.67 6.87 1.11
C ASP A 60 -6.57 7.18 2.30
N LYS A 61 -5.96 7.78 3.34
CA LYS A 61 -6.75 8.54 4.31
C LYS A 61 -7.09 9.85 3.63
N THR A 62 -8.24 9.88 2.96
CA THR A 62 -8.87 11.14 2.57
C THR A 62 -9.33 11.82 3.87
N GLU A 63 -8.37 12.44 4.56
CA GLU A 63 -8.69 13.42 5.59
C GLU A 63 -9.40 14.55 4.83
N LEU A 64 -10.71 14.69 5.04
CA LEU A 64 -11.46 15.88 4.66
C LEU A 64 -10.80 17.06 5.38
N ARG A 65 -9.78 17.64 4.74
CA ARG A 65 -9.17 18.89 5.18
C ARG A 65 -10.12 19.99 4.74
N PHE A 66 -11.07 20.31 5.63
CA PHE A 66 -11.68 21.63 5.60
C PHE A 66 -10.55 22.64 5.80
N GLY A 67 -10.07 23.21 4.69
CA GLY A 67 -9.19 24.37 4.72
C GLY A 67 -9.91 25.45 5.51
N LYS A 68 -9.31 25.87 6.63
CA LYS A 68 -9.78 27.05 7.35
C LYS A 68 -9.77 28.22 6.36
N SER A 69 -10.92 28.89 6.29
CA SER A 69 -11.06 30.21 5.68
C SER A 69 -9.90 31.11 6.11
N ALA A 70 -9.28 31.75 5.11
CA ALA A 70 -8.77 33.10 5.28
C ALA A 70 -9.88 34.08 4.91
#